data_AF-A0A4Y2H5E2-F1
#
_entry.id   AF-A0A4Y2H5E2-F1
#
_cell.length_a   1.000
_cell.length_b   1.000
_cell.length_c   1.000
_cell.angle_alpha   90.00
_cell.angle_beta   90.00
_cell.angle_gamma   90.00
#
_symmetry.space_group_name_H-M   'P 1'
#
loop_
_entity.id
_entity.type
_entity.pdbx_description
1 polymer ?
#
loop_
_entity_poly.entity_id
_entity_poly.type
_entity_poly.pdbx_seq_one_letter_code
_entity_poly.pdbx_strand_id
1 'polypeptide(L)'
;MNPLLYKDAPNGTLPLISDTGYMDSHLFIDWLKHFVKHAKPSVEDPVLSIADHHITRCSLPAVLFCREDHITFLTLPPHASHVLQQLDKCFFAPLKALYSSEAEKWLVQNPEKVITLYEVQGFFKKLIAPQPGFNSKKKLSELKVLSHTTLAL
;
A
#
# COMPACT_ATOMS: atom_id res chain seq x y z
N MET A 1 6.93 19.43 5.35
CA MET A 1 6.24 18.15 5.63
C MET A 1 5.54 18.25 6.99
N ASN A 2 4.24 18.01 7.07
CA ASN A 2 3.50 18.05 8.34
C ASN A 2 3.63 16.70 9.07
N PRO A 3 4.34 16.60 10.21
CA PRO A 3 4.57 15.34 10.90
C PRO A 3 3.29 14.71 11.46
N LEU A 4 2.22 15.51 11.63
CA LEU A 4 0.95 15.03 12.15
C LEU A 4 0.25 14.05 11.20
N LEU A 5 0.58 14.05 9.91
CA LEU A 5 0.02 13.09 8.94
C LEU A 5 0.45 11.64 9.22
N TYR A 6 1.50 11.44 10.02
CA TYR A 6 1.97 10.13 10.46
C TYR A 6 1.70 9.85 11.93
N LYS A 7 0.86 10.70 12.56
CA LYS A 7 0.43 10.46 13.93
C LYS A 7 -0.22 9.08 14.00
N ASP A 8 0.23 8.29 14.97
CA ASP A 8 -0.24 6.92 15.20
C ASP A 8 -0.04 5.96 14.00
N ALA A 9 0.90 6.24 13.09
CA ALA A 9 1.24 5.31 12.02
C ALA A 9 1.79 3.97 12.54
N PRO A 10 1.53 2.86 11.82
CA PRO A 10 2.15 1.57 12.11
C PRO A 10 3.68 1.64 12.12
N ASN A 11 4.31 0.77 12.91
CA ASN A 11 5.77 0.66 12.92
C ASN A 11 6.27 0.18 11.55
N GLY A 12 7.27 0.89 11.03
CA GLY A 12 7.83 0.60 9.70
C GLY A 12 7.18 1.37 8.55
N THR A 13 6.17 2.21 8.81
CA THR A 13 5.62 3.12 7.80
C THR A 13 6.71 4.05 7.25
N LEU A 14 6.85 4.06 5.93
CA LEU A 14 7.73 4.99 5.22
C LEU A 14 6.98 6.30 4.93
N PRO A 15 7.46 7.44 5.41
CA PRO A 15 6.78 8.70 5.20
C PRO A 15 7.09 9.28 3.81
N LEU A 16 6.25 8.95 2.83
CA LEU A 16 6.27 9.51 1.48
C LEU A 16 5.05 10.40 1.26
N ILE A 17 5.26 11.68 0.96
CA ILE A 17 4.21 12.67 0.65
C ILE A 17 4.63 13.46 -0.58
N SER A 18 3.69 13.65 -1.51
CA SER A 18 3.79 14.63 -2.58
C SER A 18 2.88 15.83 -2.32
N ASP A 19 3.20 16.96 -2.93
CA ASP A 19 2.37 18.18 -2.83
C ASP A 19 0.99 18.00 -3.49
N THR A 20 0.87 17.06 -4.44
CA THR A 20 -0.38 16.76 -5.15
C THR A 20 -1.22 15.69 -4.47
N GLY A 21 -0.67 14.98 -3.48
CA GLY A 21 -1.28 13.78 -2.90
C GLY A 21 -1.18 12.52 -3.78
N TYR A 22 -0.64 12.62 -5.00
CA TYR A 22 -0.43 11.49 -5.91
C TYR A 22 1.02 11.01 -5.91
N MET A 23 1.22 9.72 -6.17
CA MET A 23 2.55 9.14 -6.31
C MET A 23 3.27 9.64 -7.57
N ASP A 24 4.43 10.28 -7.39
CA ASP A 24 5.35 10.62 -8.47
C ASP A 24 6.44 9.56 -8.68
N SER A 25 7.23 9.73 -9.73
CA SER A 25 8.29 8.78 -10.11
C SER A 25 9.42 8.69 -9.08
N HIS A 26 9.72 9.76 -8.34
CA HIS A 26 10.78 9.76 -7.33
C HIS A 26 10.33 9.02 -6.07
N LEU A 27 9.12 9.32 -5.58
CA LEU A 27 8.50 8.60 -4.47
C LEU A 27 8.30 7.12 -4.79
N PHE A 28 8.00 6.80 -6.05
CA PHE A 28 7.89 5.40 -6.47
C PHE A 28 9.21 4.63 -6.34
N ILE A 29 10.35 5.25 -6.64
CA ILE A 29 11.67 4.62 -6.47
C ILE A 29 11.98 4.41 -4.97
N ASP A 30 11.66 5.39 -4.11
CA ASP A 30 11.87 5.22 -2.67
C ASP A 30 10.95 4.15 -2.08
N TRP A 31 9.73 4.04 -2.62
CA TRP A 31 8.85 2.92 -2.34
C TRP A 31 9.44 1.59 -2.80
N LEU A 32 10.03 1.50 -4.00
CA LEU A 32 10.68 0.27 -4.51
C LEU A 32 11.84 -0.18 -3.61
N LYS A 33 12.69 0.75 -3.14
CA LYS A 33 13.76 0.43 -2.18
C LYS A 33 13.21 -0.15 -0.88
N HIS A 34 12.14 0.45 -0.37
CA HIS A 34 11.46 -0.06 0.81
C HIS A 34 10.83 -1.43 0.54
N PHE A 35 10.23 -1.62 -0.63
CA PHE A 35 9.68 -2.90 -1.06
C PHE A 35 10.75 -4.00 -1.09
N VAL A 36 11.88 -3.78 -1.75
CA VAL A 36 13.02 -4.73 -1.81
C VAL A 36 13.50 -5.09 -0.41
N LYS A 37 13.63 -4.11 0.49
CA LYS A 37 14.04 -4.34 1.89
C LYS A 37 13.15 -5.37 2.61
N HIS A 38 11.86 -5.42 2.28
CA HIS A 38 10.88 -6.29 2.93
C HIS A 38 10.60 -7.57 2.15
N ALA A 39 10.46 -7.50 0.83
CA ALA A 39 10.20 -8.63 -0.05
C ALA A 39 11.44 -9.52 -0.25
N LYS A 40 12.64 -8.93 -0.18
CA LYS A 40 13.94 -9.59 -0.31
C LYS A 40 14.03 -10.50 -1.56
N PRO A 41 13.74 -9.96 -2.76
CA PRO A 41 13.91 -10.72 -3.99
C PRO A 41 15.36 -11.17 -4.16
N SER A 42 15.56 -12.35 -4.76
CA SER A 42 16.87 -12.87 -5.13
C SER A 42 16.83 -13.58 -6.49
N VAL A 43 17.98 -14.02 -6.98
CA VAL A 43 18.07 -14.82 -8.22
C VAL A 43 17.26 -16.12 -8.08
N GLU A 44 17.32 -16.75 -6.91
CA GLU A 44 16.65 -18.01 -6.59
C GLU A 44 15.16 -17.82 -6.28
N ASP A 45 14.77 -16.61 -5.86
CA ASP A 45 13.41 -16.27 -5.45
C ASP A 45 12.98 -14.89 -6.02
N PRO A 46 12.80 -14.80 -7.35
CA PRO A 46 12.44 -13.54 -7.99
C PRO A 46 11.00 -13.15 -7.65
N VAL A 47 10.71 -11.85 -7.72
CA VAL A 47 9.38 -11.31 -7.39
C VAL A 47 8.68 -10.77 -8.64
N LEU A 48 7.41 -11.12 -8.81
CA LEU A 48 6.53 -10.51 -9.80
C LEU A 48 5.71 -9.39 -9.14
N SER A 49 5.96 -8.15 -9.55
CA SER A 49 5.14 -6.99 -9.16
C SER A 49 4.12 -6.71 -10.26
N ILE A 50 2.84 -6.66 -9.89
CA ILE A 50 1.75 -6.35 -10.83
C ILE A 50 1.21 -4.96 -10.47
N ALA A 51 1.06 -4.07 -11.44
CA ALA A 51 0.49 -2.75 -11.21
C ALA A 51 -0.42 -2.32 -12.36
N ASP A 52 -1.32 -1.36 -12.10
CA ASP A 52 -1.98 -0.65 -13.18
C ASP A 52 -0.99 0.19 -13.99
N HIS A 53 -1.30 0.38 -15.27
CA HIS A 53 -0.50 1.19 -16.19
C HIS A 53 -0.61 2.67 -15.83
N HIS A 54 0.25 3.13 -14.93
CA HIS A 54 0.40 4.55 -14.57
C HIS A 54 1.80 5.04 -14.92
N ILE A 55 1.88 6.19 -15.58
CA ILE A 55 3.12 6.69 -16.21
C ILE A 55 4.28 6.86 -15.21
N THR A 56 3.97 7.18 -13.95
CA THR A 56 5.00 7.37 -12.89
C THR A 56 5.73 6.07 -12.53
N ARG A 57 5.14 4.91 -12.86
CA ARG A 57 5.74 3.60 -12.60
C ARG A 57 6.63 3.10 -13.73
N CYS A 58 6.55 3.72 -14.90
CA CYS A 58 7.28 3.32 -16.11
C CYS A 58 8.54 4.17 -16.36
N SER A 59 9.07 4.83 -15.34
CA SER A 59 10.30 5.61 -15.48
C SER A 59 11.51 4.69 -15.70
N LEU A 60 12.47 5.12 -16.53
CA LEU A 60 13.70 4.36 -16.78
C LEU A 60 14.44 3.97 -15.49
N PRO A 61 14.61 4.86 -14.49
CA PRO A 61 15.26 4.48 -13.23
C PRO A 61 14.51 3.38 -12.46
N ALA A 62 13.17 3.39 -12.46
CA ALA A 62 12.40 2.35 -11.80
C ALA A 62 12.53 0.99 -12.50
N VAL A 63 12.55 0.98 -13.84
CA VAL A 63 12.73 -0.26 -14.63
C VAL A 63 14.11 -0.86 -14.40
N LEU A 64 15.17 -0.03 -14.39
CA LEU A 64 16.53 -0.48 -14.12
C LEU A 64 16.67 -1.04 -12.70
N PHE A 65 16.11 -0.33 -11.71
CA PHE A 65 16.10 -0.78 -10.31
C PHE A 65 15.41 -2.15 -10.16
N CYS A 66 14.21 -2.31 -10.71
CA CYS A 66 13.50 -3.59 -10.68
C CYS A 66 14.32 -4.72 -11.31
N ARG A 67 14.98 -4.45 -12.45
CA ARG A 67 15.81 -5.46 -13.13
C ARG A 67 17.02 -5.88 -12.29
N GLU A 68 17.69 -4.92 -11.65
CA GLU A 68 18.85 -5.17 -10.79
C GLU A 68 18.47 -5.96 -9.54
N ASP A 69 17.29 -5.70 -8.96
CA ASP A 69 16.78 -6.35 -7.75
C ASP A 69 15.87 -7.57 -8.03
N HIS A 70 15.98 -8.21 -9.21
CA HIS A 70 15.22 -9.44 -9.54
C HIS A 70 13.68 -9.30 -9.43
N ILE A 71 13.17 -8.11 -9.71
CA ILE A 71 11.74 -7.82 -9.79
C ILE A 71 11.32 -7.77 -11.26
N THR A 72 10.39 -8.65 -11.64
CA THR A 72 9.67 -8.52 -12.90
C THR A 72 8.46 -7.61 -12.68
N PHE A 73 8.38 -6.51 -13.42
CA PHE A 73 7.28 -5.56 -13.32
C PHE A 73 6.28 -5.78 -14.48
N LEU A 74 5.04 -6.13 -14.15
CA LEU A 74 3.97 -6.37 -15.09
C LEU A 74 2.90 -5.28 -14.96
N THR A 75 2.71 -4.49 -16.01
CA THR A 75 1.61 -3.51 -16.08
C THR A 75 0.37 -4.12 -16.71
N LEU A 76 -0.78 -3.96 -16.06
CA LEU A 76 -2.07 -4.36 -16.61
C LEU A 76 -2.47 -3.46 -17.79
N PRO A 77 -3.16 -3.99 -18.83
CA PRO A 77 -3.68 -3.18 -19.92
C PRO A 77 -4.59 -2.05 -19.40
N PRO A 78 -4.60 -0.88 -20.08
CA PRO A 78 -5.54 0.18 -19.78
C PRO A 78 -6.98 -0.33 -19.73
N HIS A 79 -7.78 0.21 -18.80
CA HIS A 79 -9.19 -0.14 -18.61
C HIS A 79 -9.49 -1.60 -18.21
N ALA A 80 -8.48 -2.43 -17.95
CA ALA A 80 -8.67 -3.81 -17.50
C ALA A 80 -8.67 -3.97 -15.96
N SER A 81 -8.42 -2.89 -15.22
CA SER A 81 -8.38 -2.84 -13.75
C SER A 81 -9.57 -3.52 -13.07
N HIS A 82 -10.79 -3.19 -13.50
CA HIS A 82 -12.02 -3.75 -12.95
C HIS A 82 -12.15 -5.28 -13.12
N VAL A 83 -11.38 -5.90 -14.02
CA VAL A 83 -11.33 -7.36 -14.20
C VAL A 83 -10.12 -7.93 -13.49
N LEU A 84 -8.94 -7.35 -13.71
CA LEU A 84 -7.63 -7.93 -13.41
C LEU A 84 -7.00 -7.44 -12.09
N GLN A 85 -7.44 -6.33 -11.50
CA GLN A 85 -6.94 -5.88 -10.19
C GLN A 85 -7.57 -6.70 -9.08
N GLN A 86 -6.96 -7.85 -8.81
CA GLN A 86 -7.34 -8.73 -7.71
C GLN A 86 -7.23 -8.03 -6.35
N LEU A 87 -6.31 -7.06 -6.19
CA LEU A 87 -6.20 -6.33 -4.92
C LEU A 87 -7.45 -5.52 -4.59
N ASP A 88 -8.06 -4.86 -5.58
CA ASP A 88 -9.29 -4.09 -5.40
C ASP A 88 -10.46 -4.98 -4.95
N LYS A 89 -10.56 -6.17 -5.54
CA LYS A 89 -11.66 -7.10 -5.25
C LYS A 89 -11.47 -7.90 -3.96
N CYS A 90 -10.26 -8.39 -3.73
CA CYS A 90 -10.01 -9.38 -2.69
C CYS A 90 -9.50 -8.77 -1.38
N PHE A 91 -8.69 -7.72 -1.46
CA PHE A 91 -8.03 -7.13 -0.28
C PHE A 91 -8.64 -5.81 0.13
N PHE A 92 -8.85 -4.89 -0.82
CA PHE A 92 -9.38 -3.57 -0.47
C PHE A 92 -10.84 -3.58 -0.08
N ALA A 93 -11.67 -4.48 -0.60
CA ALA A 93 -13.05 -4.63 -0.16
C ALA A 93 -13.17 -4.93 1.35
N PRO A 94 -12.55 -5.99 1.91
CA PRO A 94 -12.58 -6.23 3.35
C PRO A 94 -11.84 -5.16 4.15
N LEU A 95 -10.74 -4.60 3.63
CA LEU A 95 -10.03 -3.52 4.31
C LEU A 95 -10.90 -2.27 4.48
N LYS A 96 -11.62 -1.86 3.44
CA LYS A 96 -12.57 -0.74 3.49
C LYS A 96 -13.67 -0.99 4.51
N ALA A 97 -14.24 -2.19 4.55
CA ALA A 97 -15.27 -2.53 5.53
C ALA A 97 -14.76 -2.42 6.98
N LEU A 98 -13.57 -2.95 7.26
CA LEU A 98 -12.97 -2.85 8.59
C LEU A 98 -12.61 -1.39 8.95
N TYR A 99 -12.07 -0.65 7.99
CA TYR A 99 -11.75 0.77 8.17
C TYR A 99 -13.00 1.59 8.49
N SER A 100 -14.09 1.40 7.74
CA SER A 100 -15.37 2.06 8.00
C SER A 100 -15.89 1.74 9.40
N SER A 101 -15.81 0.48 9.83
CA SER A 101 -16.21 0.10 11.20
C SER A 101 -15.37 0.79 12.27
N GLU A 102 -14.05 0.91 12.09
CA GLU A 102 -13.19 1.61 13.05
C GLU A 102 -13.43 3.13 13.04
N ALA A 103 -13.70 3.71 11.89
CA ALA A 103 -14.07 5.12 11.74
C ALA A 103 -15.40 5.42 12.46
N GLU A 104 -16.43 4.59 12.29
CA GLU A 104 -17.71 4.70 12.98
C GLU A 104 -17.55 4.62 14.51
N LYS A 105 -16.80 3.63 15.00
CA LYS A 105 -16.49 3.51 16.44
C LYS A 105 -15.80 4.77 16.97
N TRP A 106 -14.86 5.32 16.20
CA TRP A 106 -14.16 6.54 16.60
C TRP A 106 -15.10 7.74 16.68
N LEU A 107 -16.02 7.90 15.72
CA LEU A 107 -17.03 8.98 15.73
C LEU A 107 -17.96 8.87 16.94
N VAL A 108 -18.41 7.66 17.29
CA VAL A 108 -19.24 7.44 18.50
C VAL A 108 -18.48 7.81 19.78
N GLN A 109 -17.18 7.51 19.82
CA GLN A 109 -16.31 7.82 20.97
C GLN A 109 -15.89 9.29 21.05
N ASN A 110 -16.03 10.04 19.95
CA ASN A 110 -15.57 11.43 19.83
C ASN A 110 -16.71 12.31 19.30
N PRO A 111 -17.76 12.57 20.10
CA PRO A 111 -18.83 13.46 19.68
C PRO A 111 -18.29 14.84 19.30
N GLU A 112 -18.94 15.48 18.32
CA GLU A 112 -18.60 16.81 17.78
C GLU A 112 -17.26 16.92 17.04
N LYS A 113 -16.50 15.83 16.92
CA LYS A 113 -15.28 15.81 16.12
C LYS A 113 -15.54 15.24 14.72
N VAL A 114 -14.76 15.75 13.77
CA VAL A 114 -14.71 15.22 12.40
C VAL A 114 -13.43 14.41 12.22
N ILE A 115 -13.49 13.38 11.36
CA ILE A 115 -12.29 12.64 10.95
C ILE A 115 -11.50 13.53 9.99
N THR A 116 -10.23 13.77 10.29
CA THR A 116 -9.29 14.48 9.41
C THR A 116 -8.20 13.52 8.92
N LEU A 117 -7.28 14.02 8.10
CA LEU A 117 -6.14 13.24 7.61
C LEU A 117 -5.24 12.72 8.76
N TYR A 118 -5.29 13.35 9.93
CA TYR A 118 -4.45 12.99 11.08
C TYR A 118 -4.92 11.72 11.81
N GLU A 119 -6.19 11.34 11.67
CA GLU A 119 -6.75 10.13 12.30
C GLU A 119 -6.58 8.88 11.42
N VAL A 120 -6.37 9.07 10.11
CA VAL A 120 -6.33 8.00 9.10
C VAL A 120 -5.31 6.92 9.45
N GLN A 121 -4.08 7.31 9.79
CA GLN A 121 -3.00 6.38 10.11
C GLN A 121 -3.28 5.58 11.39
N GLY A 122 -3.90 6.23 12.38
CA GLY A 122 -4.33 5.59 13.62
C GLY A 122 -5.36 4.47 13.38
N PHE A 123 -6.27 4.64 12.42
CA PHE A 123 -7.20 3.57 12.04
C PHE A 123 -6.47 2.39 11.41
N PHE A 124 -5.57 2.64 10.44
CA PHE A 124 -4.76 1.56 9.84
C PHE A 124 -3.93 0.79 10.87
N LYS A 125 -3.37 1.48 11.88
CA LYS A 125 -2.64 0.81 12.96
C LYS A 125 -3.49 -0.19 13.73
N LYS A 126 -4.77 0.13 14.00
CA LYS A 126 -5.70 -0.81 14.65
C LYS A 126 -6.03 -2.01 13.76
N LEU A 127 -6.11 -1.81 12.45
CA LEU A 127 -6.39 -2.87 11.48
C LEU A 127 -5.23 -3.85 11.32
N ILE A 128 -3.99 -3.35 11.35
CA ILE A 128 -2.77 -4.15 11.16
C ILE A 128 -2.30 -4.77 12.48
N ALA A 129 -2.73 -4.24 13.63
CA ALA A 129 -2.46 -4.84 14.93
C ALA A 129 -2.99 -6.29 14.99
N PRO A 130 -2.31 -7.21 15.70
CA PRO A 130 -2.76 -8.60 15.82
C PRO A 130 -4.16 -8.66 16.44
N GLN A 131 -5.17 -9.02 15.65
CA GLN A 131 -6.50 -9.30 16.15
C GLN A 131 -6.56 -10.75 16.65
N PRO A 132 -7.19 -11.04 17.80
CA PRO A 132 -7.38 -12.42 18.24
C PRO A 132 -8.20 -13.19 17.19
N GLY A 133 -7.53 -14.10 16.48
CA GLY A 133 -8.12 -14.89 15.38
C GLY A 133 -7.58 -14.59 13.97
N PHE A 134 -6.81 -13.51 13.76
CA PHE A 134 -6.21 -13.20 12.46
C PHE A 134 -4.69 -13.46 12.48
N ASN A 135 -4.27 -14.64 12.01
CA ASN A 135 -2.86 -14.99 11.88
C ASN A 135 -2.27 -14.42 10.56
N SER A 136 -1.82 -13.16 10.61
CA SER A 136 -1.20 -12.45 9.48
C SER A 136 0.07 -13.13 8.94
N LYS A 137 0.72 -14.00 9.72
CA LYS A 137 1.96 -14.66 9.33
C LYS A 137 1.78 -15.80 8.33
N LYS A 138 0.56 -16.35 8.18
CA LYS A 138 0.34 -17.54 7.36
C LYS A 138 -0.11 -17.27 5.92
N LYS A 139 -0.55 -16.05 5.59
CA LYS A 139 -1.14 -15.76 4.26
C LYS A 139 -0.34 -14.77 3.41
N LEU A 140 0.47 -13.90 4.02
CA LEU A 140 1.24 -12.90 3.27
C LEU A 140 2.47 -13.50 2.57
N SER A 141 3.06 -14.56 3.12
CA SER A 141 4.18 -15.29 2.48
C SER A 141 3.75 -16.07 1.23
N GLU A 142 2.47 -16.39 1.08
CA GLU A 142 1.91 -17.14 -0.05
C GLU A 142 1.35 -16.21 -1.15
N LEU A 143 1.19 -14.91 -0.86
CA LEU A 143 0.70 -13.88 -1.79
C LEU A 143 1.89 -13.05 -2.31
N LYS A 144 2.80 -13.68 -3.07
CA LYS A 144 3.82 -12.98 -3.88
C LYS A 144 3.25 -12.43 -5.20
N VAL A 145 2.04 -11.87 -5.13
CA VAL A 145 1.41 -11.10 -6.22
C VAL A 145 0.84 -9.85 -5.57
N LEU A 146 1.68 -8.83 -5.45
CA LEU A 146 1.23 -7.51 -5.00
C LEU A 146 0.75 -6.74 -6.22
N SER A 147 -0.56 -6.76 -6.43
CA SER A 147 -1.28 -5.91 -7.37
C SER A 147 -1.43 -4.53 -6.74
N HIS A 148 -0.62 -3.53 -7.07
CA HIS A 148 -0.79 -2.20 -6.46
C HIS A 148 -1.90 -1.37 -7.12
N THR A 149 -2.80 -0.82 -6.29
CA THR A 149 -3.67 0.32 -6.66
C THR A 149 -3.24 1.49 -5.79
N THR A 150 -2.94 2.62 -6.42
CA THR A 150 -2.77 3.90 -5.72
C THR A 150 -4.15 4.36 -5.27
N LEU A 151 -4.54 4.04 -4.04
CA LEU A 151 -5.46 4.90 -3.30
C LEU A 151 -4.63 6.09 -2.83
N ALA A 152 -4.65 7.16 -3.64
CA ALA A 152 -4.69 8.48 -3.04
C ALA A 152 -5.90 8.47 -2.10
N LEU A 153 -5.71 9.00 -0.88
CA LEU A 153 -6.78 9.13 0.11
C LEU A 153 -8.04 9.74 -0.50
#